data_AF-A0A4Q3JA09-F1
#
_entry.id   AF-A0A4Q3JA09-F1
#
_cell.length_a   1.000
_cell.length_b   1.000
_cell.length_c   1.000
_cell.angle_alpha   90.00
_cell.angle_beta   90.00
_cell.angle_gamma   90.00
#
_symmetry.space_group_name_H-M   'P 1'
#
loop_
_entity.id
_entity.type
_entity.pdbx_description
1 polymer ?
#
loop_
_entity_poly.entity_id
_entity_poly.type
_entity_poly.pdbx_seq_one_letter_code
_entity_poly.pdbx_strand_id
1 'polypeptide(L)'
;MSLQLSEKHFTSAQPESAARRIVTFRVGDRTFGIDVGMVREIKGWQATTPLPHAAPHVRGVLNLRGVILAVYDLRTAIGLGSTEATATH
;
A
#
# COMPACT_ATOMS: atom_id res chain seq x y z
N MET A 1 40.00 -42.12 25.00
CA MET A 1 38.78 -41.65 25.69
C MET A 1 39.17 -40.48 26.57
N SER A 2 39.01 -39.25 26.07
CA SER A 2 38.93 -37.98 26.80
C SER A 2 38.55 -36.93 25.75
N LEU A 3 37.32 -36.43 25.81
CA LEU A 3 36.77 -35.46 24.87
C LEU A 3 37.32 -34.06 25.23
N GLN A 4 37.88 -33.37 24.24
CA GLN A 4 38.27 -31.96 24.35
C GLN A 4 37.04 -31.08 24.05
N LEU A 5 36.72 -30.20 24.99
CA LEU A 5 35.74 -29.12 24.87
C LEU A 5 36.30 -27.99 23.99
N SER A 6 35.55 -27.61 22.97
CA SER A 6 35.37 -26.27 22.37
C SER A 6 34.62 -26.57 21.06
N GLU A 7 33.47 -26.02 20.71
CA GLU A 7 33.09 -24.62 20.69
C GLU A 7 31.56 -24.56 20.85
N LYS A 8 31.06 -23.95 21.91
CA LYS A 8 29.67 -23.49 21.92
C LYS A 8 29.59 -22.28 21.01
N HIS A 9 29.29 -22.50 19.74
CA HIS A 9 28.67 -21.47 18.91
C HIS A 9 27.28 -21.19 19.49
N PHE A 10 27.24 -20.33 20.52
CA PHE A 10 26.03 -19.64 20.91
C PHE A 10 25.83 -18.56 19.85
N THR A 11 25.26 -18.94 18.70
CA THR A 11 24.66 -17.93 17.84
C THR A 11 23.47 -17.39 18.61
N SER A 12 23.64 -16.22 19.22
CA SER A 12 22.49 -15.38 19.53
C SER A 12 21.90 -15.01 18.18
N ALA A 13 20.98 -15.83 17.69
CA ALA A 13 20.05 -15.41 16.66
C ALA A 13 19.22 -14.29 17.30
N GLN A 14 19.78 -13.07 17.28
CA GLN A 14 18.97 -11.86 17.36
C GLN A 14 17.89 -12.06 16.31
N PRO A 15 16.59 -11.94 16.65
CA PRO A 15 15.57 -11.95 15.62
C PRO A 15 15.99 -10.84 14.66
N GLU A 16 16.37 -11.23 13.44
CA GLU A 16 16.52 -10.29 12.34
C GLU A 16 15.20 -9.55 12.31
N SER A 17 15.20 -8.30 12.76
CA SER A 17 14.00 -7.48 12.79
C SER A 17 13.53 -7.42 11.34
N ALA A 18 12.53 -8.23 11.00
CA ALA A 18 12.07 -8.39 9.63
C ALA A 18 11.83 -6.98 9.07
N ALA A 19 12.69 -6.55 8.14
CA ALA A 19 12.70 -5.18 7.68
C ALA A 19 11.31 -4.86 7.11
N ARG A 20 10.62 -3.88 7.71
CA ARG A 20 9.26 -3.56 7.29
C ARG A 20 9.29 -2.94 5.92
N ARG A 21 8.71 -3.64 4.94
CA ARG A 21 8.63 -3.19 3.55
C ARG A 21 7.42 -2.28 3.39
N ILE A 22 7.66 -1.05 2.94
CA ILE A 22 6.63 -0.01 2.79
C ILE A 22 6.57 0.43 1.33
N VAL A 23 5.36 0.52 0.78
CA VAL A 23 5.11 1.25 -0.48
C VAL A 23 4.83 2.69 -0.12
N THR A 24 5.57 3.60 -0.75
CA THR A 24 5.35 5.04 -0.58
C THR A 24 4.63 5.61 -1.78
N PHE A 25 3.75 6.58 -1.54
CA PHE A 25 2.99 7.27 -2.57
C PHE A 25 2.70 8.71 -2.11
N ARG A 26 2.32 9.57 -3.04
CA ARG A 26 2.01 10.97 -2.76
C ARG A 26 0.51 11.23 -2.80
N VAL A 27 0.03 12.07 -1.89
CA VAL A 27 -1.30 12.68 -1.95
C VAL A 27 -1.12 14.18 -1.81
N GLY A 28 -1.32 14.91 -2.90
CA GLY A 28 -0.88 16.30 -3.01
C GLY A 28 0.64 16.41 -2.77
N ASP A 29 1.02 17.25 -1.82
CA ASP A 29 2.44 17.51 -1.51
C ASP A 29 3.01 16.62 -0.39
N ARG A 30 2.23 15.65 0.09
CA ARG A 30 2.61 14.80 1.24
C ARG A 30 2.89 13.38 0.79
N THR A 31 3.93 12.78 1.38
CA THR A 31 4.28 11.37 1.19
C THR A 31 3.63 10.54 2.29
N PHE A 32 2.94 9.47 1.88
CA PHE A 32 2.36 8.47 2.75
C PHE A 32 3.02 7.12 2.52
N GLY A 33 2.83 6.20 3.45
CA GLY A 33 3.35 4.84 3.37
C GLY A 33 2.30 3.82 3.81
N ILE A 34 2.24 2.71 3.11
CA ILE A 34 1.44 1.54 3.51
C ILE A 34 2.34 0.30 3.53
N ASP A 35 2.06 -0.61 4.45
CA ASP A 35 2.72 -1.91 4.50
C ASP A 35 2.55 -2.66 3.17
N VAL A 36 3.64 -3.17 2.59
CA VAL A 36 3.58 -3.87 1.30
C VAL A 36 2.66 -5.10 1.36
N GLY A 37 2.51 -5.74 2.52
CA GLY A 37 1.62 -6.89 2.70
C GLY A 37 0.13 -6.54 2.54
N MET A 38 -0.21 -5.25 2.62
CA MET A 38 -1.58 -4.75 2.40
C MET A 38 -1.84 -4.37 0.94
N VAL A 39 -0.80 -4.29 0.09
CA VAL A 39 -0.91 -3.89 -1.31
C VAL A 39 -1.12 -5.11 -2.19
N ARG A 40 -2.29 -5.20 -2.83
CA ARG A 40 -2.61 -6.31 -3.74
C ARG A 40 -2.07 -6.09 -5.16
N GLU A 41 -2.18 -4.87 -5.68
CA GLU A 41 -1.76 -4.47 -7.02
C GLU A 41 -1.52 -2.95 -7.03
N ILE A 42 -0.55 -2.50 -7.83
CA ILE A 42 -0.36 -1.07 -8.17
C ILE A 42 -0.68 -0.94 -9.65
N LYS A 43 -1.60 -0.03 -9.98
CA LYS A 43 -2.10 0.15 -11.34
C LYS A 43 -2.23 1.64 -11.61
N GLY A 44 -1.90 2.04 -12.84
CA GLY A 44 -2.15 3.40 -13.30
C GLY A 44 -3.65 3.70 -13.43
N TRP A 45 -3.99 4.98 -13.36
CA TRP A 45 -5.34 5.50 -13.38
C TRP A 45 -6.12 5.06 -14.60
N GLN A 46 -7.39 4.74 -14.37
CA GLN A 46 -8.39 4.47 -15.39
C GLN A 46 -9.70 5.13 -14.97
N ALA A 47 -10.49 5.57 -15.95
CA ALA A 47 -11.79 6.17 -15.65
C ALA A 47 -12.69 5.19 -14.88
N THR A 48 -13.42 5.74 -13.91
CA THR A 48 -14.35 4.99 -13.04
C THR A 48 -15.79 5.18 -13.50
N THR A 49 -16.64 4.19 -13.23
CA THR A 49 -18.09 4.33 -13.36
C THR A 49 -18.63 5.03 -12.11
N PRO A 50 -19.23 6.22 -12.22
CA PRO A 50 -19.71 6.97 -11.06
C PRO A 50 -20.86 6.24 -10.37
N LEU A 51 -20.90 6.33 -9.03
CA LEU A 51 -22.01 5.81 -8.23
C LEU A 51 -22.96 6.95 -7.84
N PRO A 52 -24.27 6.82 -8.06
CA PRO A 52 -25.25 7.80 -7.60
C PRO A 52 -25.20 7.98 -6.08
N HIS A 53 -25.34 9.23 -5.61
CA HIS A 53 -25.36 9.59 -4.18
C HIS A 53 -24.11 9.18 -3.37
N ALA A 54 -23.01 8.87 -4.04
CA ALA A 54 -21.77 8.53 -3.36
C ALA A 54 -21.15 9.74 -2.65
N ALA A 55 -20.41 9.47 -1.58
CA ALA A 55 -19.68 10.52 -0.87
C ALA A 55 -18.62 11.18 -1.78
N PRO A 56 -18.23 12.44 -1.56
CA PRO A 56 -17.33 13.17 -2.46
C PRO A 56 -15.95 12.51 -2.69
N HIS A 57 -15.48 11.74 -1.71
CA HIS A 57 -14.21 11.01 -1.79
C HIS A 57 -14.32 9.67 -2.54
N VAL A 58 -15.52 9.27 -2.97
CA VAL A 58 -15.76 8.07 -3.78
C VAL A 58 -15.84 8.48 -5.25
N ARG A 59 -14.85 8.07 -6.03
CA ARG A 59 -14.84 8.30 -7.50
C ARG A 59 -15.81 7.39 -8.25
N GLY A 60 -16.27 6.32 -7.61
CA GLY A 60 -17.16 5.33 -8.17
C GLY A 60 -16.54 3.95 -8.09
N VAL A 61 -16.74 3.15 -9.14
CA VAL A 61 -16.24 1.79 -9.24
C VAL A 61 -15.39 1.56 -10.48
N LEU A 62 -14.47 0.60 -10.41
CA LEU A 62 -13.67 0.10 -11.51
C LEU A 62 -13.84 -1.42 -11.61
N ASN A 63 -14.00 -1.93 -12.83
CA ASN A 63 -13.91 -3.37 -13.08
C ASN A 63 -12.44 -3.75 -13.33
N LEU A 64 -11.83 -4.44 -12.38
CA LEU A 64 -10.48 -4.98 -12.50
C LEU A 64 -10.56 -6.49 -12.68
N ARG A 65 -10.35 -6.96 -13.92
CA ARG A 65 -10.34 -8.40 -14.28
C ARG A 65 -11.58 -9.16 -13.80
N GLY A 66 -12.77 -8.54 -13.94
CA GLY A 66 -14.05 -9.12 -13.52
C GLY A 66 -14.44 -8.80 -12.07
N VAL A 67 -13.55 -8.17 -11.29
CA VAL A 67 -13.83 -7.77 -9.90
C VAL A 67 -14.19 -6.28 -9.85
N ILE A 68 -15.36 -5.97 -9.27
CA ILE A 68 -15.78 -4.59 -9.05
C ILE A 68 -15.11 -4.05 -7.78
N LEU A 69 -14.30 -3.01 -7.94
CA LEU A 69 -13.58 -2.35 -6.86
C LEU A 69 -14.07 -0.92 -6.69
N ALA A 70 -14.32 -0.50 -5.46
CA ALA A 70 -14.57 0.90 -5.14
C ALA A 70 -13.27 1.71 -5.26
N VAL A 71 -13.35 2.87 -5.90
CA VAL A 71 -12.21 3.77 -6.08
C VAL A 71 -12.43 5.03 -5.26
N TYR A 72 -11.43 5.37 -4.45
CA TYR A 72 -11.47 6.52 -3.55
C TYR A 72 -10.41 7.54 -3.96
N ASP A 73 -10.77 8.83 -3.95
CA ASP A 73 -9.82 9.93 -4.06
C ASP A 73 -9.25 10.26 -2.69
N LEU A 74 -8.01 9.86 -2.46
CA LEU A 74 -7.35 10.08 -1.18
C LEU A 74 -7.18 11.56 -0.85
N ARG A 75 -7.00 12.44 -1.85
CA ARG A 75 -6.89 13.89 -1.61
C ARG A 75 -8.18 14.44 -1.04
N THR A 76 -9.31 14.02 -1.60
CA THR A 76 -10.64 14.41 -1.10
C THR A 76 -10.93 13.78 0.25
N ALA A 77 -10.53 12.52 0.47
CA ALA A 77 -10.75 11.80 1.73
C ALA A 77 -10.09 12.49 2.93
N ILE A 78 -8.94 13.14 2.73
CA ILE A 78 -8.22 13.88 3.77
C ILE A 78 -8.45 15.39 3.74
N GLY A 79 -9.43 15.87 2.96
CA GLY A 79 -9.84 17.27 2.94
C GLY A 79 -8.92 18.23 2.18
N LEU A 80 -8.08 17.74 1.27
CA LEU A 80 -7.16 18.57 0.47
C LEU A 80 -7.70 18.97 -0.91
N GLY A 81 -9.00 18.77 -1.16
CA GLY A 81 -9.66 18.99 -2.45
C GLY A 81 -9.64 17.76 -3.36
N SER A 82 -10.11 17.91 -4.59
CA SER A 82 -10.15 16.82 -5.57
C SER A 82 -8.87 16.69 -6.38
N THR A 83 -8.57 15.46 -6.80
CA THR A 83 -7.45 15.16 -7.70
C THR A 83 -7.87 15.38 -9.16
N GLU A 84 -7.03 16.01 -9.99
CA GLU A 84 -7.19 15.91 -11.44
C GLU A 84 -6.32 14.72 -11.90
N ALA A 85 -6.97 13.64 -12.32
CA ALA A 85 -6.26 12.38 -12.55
C ALA A 85 -5.51 12.43 -13.88
N THR A 86 -4.22 12.08 -13.84
CA THR A 86 -3.35 11.94 -15.01
C THR A 86 -2.98 10.47 -15.22
N ALA A 87 -2.36 10.13 -16.35
CA ALA A 87 -1.96 8.75 -16.65
C ALA A 87 -0.96 8.13 -15.65
N THR A 88 -0.31 8.95 -14.82
CA THR A 88 0.68 8.51 -13.81
C THR A 88 0.12 8.41 -12.39
N HIS A 89 -1.16 8.75 -12.20
CA HIS A 89 -1.87 8.51 -10.94
C HIS A 89 -2.27 7.04 -10.78
#